data_AF-A0A7C1B1A2-F1
#
_entry.id   AF-A0A7C1B1A2-F1
#
_cell.length_a   1.000
_cell.length_b   1.000
_cell.length_c   1.000
_cell.angle_alpha   90.00
_cell.angle_beta   90.00
_cell.angle_gamma   90.00
#
_symmetry.space_group_name_H-M   'P 1'
#
loop_
_entity.id
_entity.type
_entity.pdbx_description
1 polymer ?
#
loop_
_entity_poly.entity_id
_entity_poly.type
_entity_poly.pdbx_seq_one_letter_code
_entity_poly.pdbx_strand_id
1 'polypeptide(L)' 'MRLVYSYYVLDIVHRGHLLMMRNAKAIAGEDGKLIVGILTDEAVMEKKPKPILSFEERMDLASAIKYVDVVVPQETY' A
#
# COMPACT_ATOMS: atom_id res chain seq x y z
N MET A 1 19.92 -1.27 -7.61
CA MET A 1 18.69 -1.67 -6.90
C MET A 1 18.17 -0.49 -6.07
N ARG A 2 17.03 0.09 -6.43
CA ARG A 2 16.39 1.18 -5.67
C ARG A 2 15.17 0.64 -4.95
N LEU A 3 15.03 0.97 -3.67
CA LEU A 3 13.84 0.67 -2.88
C LEU A 3 12.98 1.92 -2.81
N VAL A 4 11.70 1.78 -3.17
CA VAL A 4 10.68 2.82 -3.02
C VAL A 4 9.66 2.32 -2.01
N TYR A 5 9.32 3.18 -1.06
CA TYR A 5 8.30 2.91 -0.06
C TYR A 5 7.11 3.83 -0.28
N SER A 6 5.91 3.28 -0.29
CA SER A 6 4.68 4.05 -0.17
C SER A 6 3.70 3.32 0.75
N TYR A 7 2.83 4.05 1.42
CA TYR A 7 1.85 3.44 2.31
C TYR A 7 0.44 3.94 2.04
N TYR A 8 -0.55 3.11 2.37
CA TYR A 8 -1.96 3.37 2.12
C TYR A 8 -2.82 2.82 3.24
N VAL A 9 -4.03 3.35 3.36
CA VAL A 9 -5.11 2.61 4.03
C VAL A 9 -5.58 1.46 3.12
N LEU A 10 -5.74 1.76 1.83
CA LEU A 10 -6.19 0.83 0.77
C LEU A 10 -7.54 0.16 1.05
N ASP A 11 -8.46 0.90 1.68
CA ASP A 11 -9.81 0.41 1.99
C ASP A 11 -10.66 0.22 0.72
N ILE A 12 -11.13 1.31 0.09
CA ILE A 12 -11.78 1.22 -1.22
C ILE A 12 -10.73 1.49 -2.31
N VAL A 13 -10.34 0.44 -3.04
CA VAL A 13 -9.38 0.58 -4.15
C VAL A 13 -10.03 1.32 -5.32
N HIS A 14 -9.36 2.37 -5.80
CA HIS A 14 -9.76 3.11 -6.99
C HIS A 14 -8.54 3.44 -7.85
N ARG A 15 -8.78 4.00 -9.04
CA ARG A 15 -7.74 4.31 -10.05
C ARG A 15 -6.58 5.15 -9.50
N GLY A 16 -6.82 5.99 -8.49
CA GLY A 16 -5.79 6.82 -7.88
C GLY A 16 -4.67 6.01 -7.23
N HIS A 17 -5.02 5.00 -6.44
CA HIS A 17 -4.05 4.09 -5.81
C HIS A 17 -3.19 3.38 -6.87
N LEU A 18 -3.82 2.84 -7.91
CA LEU A 18 -3.14 2.11 -8.98
C LEU A 18 -2.16 3.00 -9.75
N LEU A 19 -2.54 4.25 -10.04
CA LEU A 19 -1.65 5.21 -10.69
C LEU A 19 -0.46 5.56 -9.81
N MET A 20 -0.68 5.77 -8.51
CA MET A 20 0.37 6.12 -7.57
C MET A 20 1.39 4.97 -7.42
N MET A 21 0.90 3.73 -7.26
CA MET A 21 1.75 2.54 -7.19
C MET A 21 2.50 2.29 -8.50
N ARG A 22 1.85 2.48 -9.66
CA ARG A 22 2.53 2.40 -10.97
C ARG A 22 3.68 3.40 -11.07
N ASN A 23 3.44 4.64 -10.68
CA ASN A 23 4.45 5.69 -10.73
C ASN A 23 5.58 5.41 -9.72
N ALA A 24 5.25 4.92 -8.53
CA ALA A 24 6.23 4.51 -7.53
C ALA A 24 7.12 3.35 -8.03
N LYS A 25 6.54 2.34 -8.69
CA LYS A 25 7.31 1.27 -9.33
C LYS A 25 8.19 1.79 -10.46
N ALA A 26 7.71 2.74 -11.27
CA ALA A 26 8.53 3.37 -12.30
C ALA A 26 9.73 4.14 -11.72
N ILE A 27 9.57 4.79 -10.55
CA ILE A 27 10.67 5.43 -9.84
C ILE A 27 11.70 4.42 -9.33
N ALA A 28 11.23 3.24 -8.87
CA ALA A 28 12.11 2.15 -8.44
C ALA A 28 12.95 1.63 -9.63
N GLY A 29 12.38 1.61 -10.84
CA GLY A 29 13.02 1.09 -12.04
C GLY A 29 12.91 -0.42 -12.18
N GLU A 30 13.45 -0.97 -13.27
CA GLU A 30 13.35 -2.41 -13.61
C GLU A 30 13.99 -3.30 -12.53
N ASP A 31 15.17 -2.91 -12.04
CA ASP A 31 15.89 -3.61 -10.97
C ASP A 31 15.55 -3.08 -9.55
N GLY A 32 14.46 -2.33 -9.42
CA GLY A 32 14.01 -1.75 -8.16
C GLY A 32 12.80 -2.47 -7.57
N LYS A 33 12.55 -2.23 -6.28
CA LYS A 33 11.38 -2.78 -5.58
C LYS A 33 10.50 -1.66 -5.03
N LEU A 34 9.19 -1.82 -5.22
CA LEU A 34 8.16 -1.08 -4.51
C LEU A 34 7.69 -1.91 -3.31
N ILE A 35 7.94 -1.38 -2.12
CA ILE A 35 7.42 -1.89 -0.86
C ILE A 35 6.19 -1.05 -0.50
N VAL A 36 5.06 -1.70 -0.28
CA VAL A 36 3.81 -1.05 0.13
C VAL A 36 3.48 -1.35 1.59
N GLY A 37 3.38 -0.30 2.39
CA GLY A 37 2.83 -0.37 3.73
C GLY A 37 1.30 -0.29 3.72
N ILE A 38 0.63 -1.19 4.43
CA ILE A 38 -0.82 -1.08 4.68
C ILE A 38 -1.04 -0.73 6.14
N LEU A 39 -1.71 0.38 6.38
CA LEU A 39 -1.99 0.86 7.73
C LEU A 39 -2.86 -0.15 8.50
N THR A 40 -2.47 -0.49 9.72
CA THR A 40 -3.33 -1.30 10.61
C THR A 40 -4.61 -0.55 10.97
N ASP A 41 -5.64 -1.24 11.44
CA ASP A 41 -6.89 -0.58 11.84
C ASP A 41 -6.62 0.44 12.96
N GLU A 42 -5.73 0.10 13.91
CA GLU A 42 -5.30 0.97 15.01
C GLU A 42 -4.65 2.24 14.49
N ALA A 43 -3.71 2.10 13.55
CA ALA A 43 -3.01 3.22 12.94
C ALA A 43 -4.00 4.14 12.22
N VAL A 44 -4.94 3.59 11.44
CA VAL A 44 -5.95 4.39 10.72
C VAL A 44 -6.82 5.18 11.70
N MET A 45 -7.25 4.53 12.77
CA MET A 45 -8.16 5.09 13.76
C MET A 45 -7.60 6.28 14.55
N GLU A 46 -6.28 6.53 14.49
CA GLU A 46 -5.70 7.76 15.03
C GLU A 46 -6.20 9.03 14.34
N LYS A 47 -6.56 8.95 13.04
CA LYS A 47 -6.91 10.13 12.22
C LYS A 47 -8.18 9.98 11.39
N LYS A 48 -8.64 8.76 11.13
CA LYS A 48 -9.78 8.45 10.25
C LYS A 48 -10.67 7.39 10.90
N PRO A 49 -11.94 7.26 10.50
CA PRO A 49 -12.76 6.14 10.93
C PRO A 49 -12.15 4.79 10.53
N LYS A 50 -12.57 3.73 11.23
CA LYS A 50 -12.19 2.36 10.91
C LYS A 50 -12.48 2.04 9.43
N PRO A 51 -11.56 1.38 8.70
CA PRO A 51 -11.80 0.90 7.34
C PRO A 51 -13.01 -0.05 7.24
N ILE A 52 -13.64 -0.08 6.07
CA ILE A 52 -14.73 -1.02 5.76
C ILE A 52 -14.19 -2.44 5.57
N LEU A 53 -13.10 -2.57 4.81
CA LEU A 53 -12.38 -3.82 4.63
C LEU A 53 -11.51 -4.11 5.86
N SER A 54 -11.46 -5.39 6.23
CA SER A 54 -10.52 -5.88 7.25
C SER A 54 -9.08 -5.60 6.84
N PHE A 55 -8.19 -5.52 7.83
CA PHE A 55 -6.76 -5.36 7.58
C PHE A 55 -6.20 -6.44 6.65
N GLU A 56 -6.64 -7.69 6.80
CA GLU A 56 -6.22 -8.82 5.94
C GLU A 56 -6.68 -8.63 4.49
N GLU A 57 -7.94 -8.27 4.24
CA GLU A 57 -8.43 -7.98 2.88
C GLU A 57 -7.63 -6.86 2.21
N ARG A 58 -7.23 -5.83 2.97
CA ARG A 58 -6.42 -4.71 2.45
C ARG A 58 -4.99 -5.15 2.13
N MET A 59 -4.40 -6.05 2.93
CA MET A 59 -3.09 -6.66 2.66
C MET A 59 -3.12 -7.55 1.41
N ASP A 60 -4.17 -8.36 1.26
CA ASP A 60 -4.37 -9.24 0.10
C ASP A 60 -4.55 -8.43 -1.18
N LEU A 61 -5.39 -7.38 -1.13
CA LEU A 61 -5.58 -6.47 -2.25
C LEU A 61 -4.27 -5.80 -2.68
N ALA A 62 -3.46 -5.32 -1.73
CA ALA A 62 -2.16 -4.73 -2.02
C ALA A 62 -1.22 -5.74 -2.72
N SER A 63 -1.21 -6.98 -2.24
CA SER A 63 -0.34 -8.05 -2.75
C SER A 63 -0.75 -8.50 -4.15
N ALA A 64 -2.03 -8.40 -4.51
CA ALA A 64 -2.54 -8.71 -5.84
C ALA A 64 -2.26 -7.62 -6.89
N ILE A 65 -1.84 -6.42 -6.48
CA ILE A 65 -1.57 -5.32 -7.42
C ILE A 65 -0.21 -5.54 -8.09
N LYS A 66 -0.24 -5.72 -9.42
CA LYS A 66 0.94 -6.05 -10.25
C LYS A 66 2.20 -5.18 -10.09
N TYR A 67 2.07 -3.98 -9.53
CA TYR A 67 3.17 -3.03 -9.37
C TYR A 67 3.92 -3.19 -8.05
N VAL A 68 3.33 -3.93 -7.10
CA VAL A 68 3.83 -4.07 -5.75
C VAL A 68 4.70 -5.32 -5.67
N ASP A 69 5.91 -5.18 -5.11
CA ASP A 69 6.83 -6.31 -4.96
C ASP A 69 6.76 -6.93 -3.56
N VAL A 70 6.50 -6.09 -2.54
CA VAL A 70 6.42 -6.52 -1.14
C VAL A 70 5.33 -5.70 -0.44
N VAL A 71 4.51 -6.36 0.37
CA VAL A 71 3.52 -5.70 1.24
C VAL A 71 3.91 -5.94 2.70
N VAL A 72 3.82 -4.90 3.52
CA VAL A 72 4.13 -4.96 4.95
C VAL A 72 3.05 -4.26 5.78
N PRO A 73 2.82 -4.68 7.04
CA PRO A 73 2.03 -3.91 7.99
C PRO A 73 2.69 -2.55 8.25
N GLN A 74 1.88 -1.51 8.39
CA GLN A 74 2.29 -0.16 8.77
C GLN A 74 1.53 0.25 10.04
N GLU A 75 2.23 0.35 11.16
CA GLU A 75 1.62 0.61 12.48
C GLU A 75 1.45 2.10 12.81
N THR A 76 2.02 3.00 12.00
CA THR A 76 1.98 4.46 12.22
C THR A 76 1.70 5.23 10.94
N TYR A 77 1.22 6.47 11.05
CA TYR A 77 1.04 7.38 9.89
C TYR A 77 2.34 7.98 9.35
#